data_AF-A0A0G3VUZ0-F1
#
_entry.id   AF-A0A0G3VUZ0-F1
#
_cell.length_a   1.000
_cell.length_b   1.000
_cell.length_c   1.000
_cell.angle_alpha   90.00
_cell.angle_beta   90.00
_cell.angle_gamma   90.00
#
_symmetry.space_group_name_H-M   'P 1'
#
loop_
_entity.id
_entity.type
_entity.pdbx_description
1 polymer ?
#
loop_
_entity_poly.entity_id
_entity_poly.type
_entity_poly.pdbx_seq_one_letter_code
_entity_poly.pdbx_strand_id
1 'polypeptide(L)'
;AEQSYQNGVTALIVTNIQRAMALLSNAFYGFPSNDLFAIGITGTKGKTSTAYFAATALNLGTDDRTALISTLNTSLGKGDVFKSKLTTPESLDLFRYLRQAVDNGMTHLVMEVSSQSYLLDRVYSLHFGIGVFLNISSDHVG
;
A
#
# COMPACT_ATOMS: atom_id res chain seq x y z
N ALA A 1 6.59 -3.15 -28.17
CA ALA A 1 7.97 -2.99 -27.70
C ALA A 1 8.12 -1.61 -27.11
N GLU A 2 8.80 -1.46 -25.97
CA GLU A 2 9.07 -0.15 -25.38
C GLU A 2 10.01 0.67 -26.29
N GLN A 3 9.79 1.99 -26.39
CA GLN A 3 10.53 2.88 -27.29
C GLN A 3 11.23 4.00 -26.49
N SER A 4 12.44 4.37 -26.92
CA SER A 4 13.19 5.47 -26.32
C SER A 4 12.55 6.82 -26.63
N TYR A 5 12.33 7.65 -25.61
CA TYR A 5 11.92 9.05 -25.81
C TYR A 5 13.16 9.89 -26.17
N GLN A 6 13.20 10.43 -27.39
CA GLN A 6 14.32 11.26 -27.87
C GLN A 6 14.17 12.73 -27.45
N ASN A 7 14.03 12.99 -26.15
CA ASN A 7 13.78 14.34 -25.63
C ASN A 7 14.91 14.89 -24.74
N GLY A 8 16.12 14.33 -24.80
CA GLY A 8 17.27 14.81 -24.02
C GLY A 8 17.20 14.54 -22.51
N VAL A 9 16.21 13.77 -22.06
CA VAL A 9 16.05 13.34 -20.66
C VAL A 9 16.56 11.90 -20.53
N THR A 10 17.31 11.61 -19.46
CA THR A 10 17.74 10.24 -19.15
C THR A 10 16.53 9.36 -18.87
N ALA A 11 16.39 8.27 -19.63
CA ALA A 11 15.31 7.30 -19.48
C ALA A 11 15.88 5.93 -19.12
N LEU A 12 15.15 5.17 -18.30
CA LEU A 12 15.40 3.76 -18.04
C LEU A 12 14.34 2.94 -18.78
N ILE A 13 14.77 2.18 -19.79
CA ILE A 13 13.89 1.24 -20.50
C ILE A 13 13.75 0.00 -19.64
N VAL A 14 12.52 -0.48 -19.46
CA VAL A 14 12.23 -1.61 -18.58
C VAL A 14 11.44 -2.67 -19.36
N THR A 15 11.04 -3.75 -18.70
CA THR A 15 10.19 -4.77 -19.32
C THR A 15 8.77 -4.74 -18.77
N ASN A 16 8.60 -4.14 -17.58
CA ASN A 16 7.33 -3.91 -16.93
C ASN A 16 7.42 -2.63 -16.09
N ILE A 17 6.78 -1.57 -16.57
CA ILE A 17 6.80 -0.25 -15.91
C ILE A 17 6.19 -0.28 -14.51
N GLN A 18 5.16 -1.09 -14.27
CA GLN A 18 4.47 -1.14 -12.98
C GLN A 18 5.37 -1.72 -11.88
N ARG A 19 6.04 -2.85 -12.16
CA ARG A 19 7.02 -3.44 -11.23
C ARG A 19 8.22 -2.53 -11.02
N ALA A 20 8.72 -1.94 -12.11
CA ALA A 20 9.83 -0.99 -12.03
C ALA A 20 9.46 0.18 -11.11
N MET A 21 8.27 0.76 -11.27
CA MET A 21 7.79 1.83 -10.40
C MET A 21 7.65 1.39 -8.95
N ALA A 22 7.17 0.19 -8.65
CA ALA A 22 7.11 -0.32 -7.28
C ALA A 22 8.48 -0.46 -6.63
N LEU A 23 9.44 -1.06 -7.33
CA LEU A 23 10.81 -1.24 -6.84
C LEU A 23 11.53 0.10 -6.65
N LEU A 24 11.46 0.98 -7.66
CA LEU A 24 12.11 2.29 -7.62
C LEU A 24 11.49 3.19 -6.55
N SER A 25 10.16 3.15 -6.37
CA SER A 25 9.50 3.94 -5.33
C SER A 25 9.92 3.49 -3.93
N ASN A 26 10.00 2.17 -3.69
CA ASN A 26 10.46 1.66 -2.40
C ASN A 26 11.90 2.09 -2.11
N ALA A 27 12.80 1.97 -3.09
CA ALA A 27 14.18 2.40 -2.95
C ALA A 27 14.31 3.93 -2.79
N PHE A 28 13.56 4.71 -3.56
CA PHE A 28 13.59 6.18 -3.53
C PHE A 28 13.21 6.74 -2.16
N TYR A 29 12.24 6.11 -1.48
CA TYR A 29 11.82 6.49 -0.14
C TYR A 29 12.61 5.79 0.98
N GLY A 30 13.72 5.10 0.66
CA GLY A 30 14.61 4.51 1.66
C GLY A 30 14.09 3.21 2.29
N PHE A 31 13.39 2.38 1.51
CA PHE A 31 12.87 1.07 1.92
C PHE A 31 11.96 1.07 3.16
N PRO A 32 10.95 1.97 3.25
CA PRO A 32 10.09 2.09 4.43
C PRO A 32 9.26 0.84 4.71
N SER A 33 9.10 -0.06 3.72
CA SER A 33 8.45 -1.36 3.92
C SER A 33 9.15 -2.23 4.97
N ASN A 34 10.45 -2.03 5.20
CA ASN A 34 11.24 -2.83 6.13
C ASN A 34 11.05 -2.38 7.60
N ASP A 35 10.53 -1.16 7.78
CA ASP A 35 10.34 -0.55 9.10
C ASP A 35 8.90 -0.76 9.64
N LEU A 36 8.02 -1.35 8.83
CA LEU A 36 6.60 -1.55 9.17
C LEU A 36 6.23 -3.03 9.14
N PHE A 37 5.59 -3.51 10.21
CA PHE A 37 4.90 -4.79 10.18
C PHE A 37 3.56 -4.63 9.44
N ALA A 38 3.49 -5.07 8.18
CA ALA A 38 2.33 -4.87 7.32
C ALA A 38 1.35 -6.06 7.33
N ILE A 39 0.07 -5.74 7.51
CA ILE A 39 -1.08 -6.65 7.35
C ILE A 39 -1.88 -6.22 6.12
N GLY A 40 -1.96 -7.11 5.13
CA GLY A 40 -2.74 -6.90 3.92
C GLY A 40 -4.07 -7.66 3.98
N ILE A 41 -5.19 -6.96 3.76
CA ILE A 41 -6.54 -7.56 3.77
C ILE A 41 -7.12 -7.51 2.37
N THR A 42 -7.50 -8.68 1.84
CA THR A 42 -8.11 -8.82 0.51
C THR A 42 -9.40 -9.64 0.53
N GLY A 43 -10.18 -9.53 -0.54
CA GLY A 43 -11.48 -10.18 -0.70
C GLY A 43 -12.52 -9.27 -1.34
N THR A 44 -13.64 -9.84 -1.77
CA THR A 44 -14.70 -9.09 -2.47
C THR A 44 -15.41 -8.12 -1.50
N LYS A 45 -15.87 -8.62 -0.35
CA LYS A 45 -16.61 -7.83 0.66
C LYS A 45 -15.93 -7.86 2.02
N GLY A 46 -16.15 -6.81 2.82
CA GLY A 46 -15.74 -6.75 4.23
C GLY A 46 -14.33 -6.20 4.50
N LYS A 47 -13.52 -5.94 3.47
CA LYS A 47 -12.13 -5.44 3.61
C LYS A 47 -12.04 -4.23 4.53
N THR A 48 -12.82 -3.18 4.26
CA THR A 48 -12.82 -1.95 5.06
C THR A 48 -13.17 -2.21 6.51
N SER A 49 -14.29 -2.88 6.81
CA SER A 49 -14.67 -3.16 8.20
C SER A 49 -13.59 -3.96 8.94
N THR A 50 -13.04 -4.99 8.30
CA THR A 50 -11.96 -5.79 8.90
C THR A 50 -10.69 -4.96 9.09
N ALA A 51 -10.33 -4.09 8.16
CA ALA A 51 -9.16 -3.22 8.28
C ALA A 51 -9.27 -2.27 9.48
N TYR A 52 -10.45 -1.68 9.68
CA TYR A 52 -10.72 -0.82 10.84
C TYR A 52 -10.71 -1.58 12.16
N PHE A 53 -11.28 -2.80 12.21
CA PHE A 53 -11.22 -3.63 13.41
C PHE A 53 -9.79 -4.07 13.73
N ALA A 54 -9.02 -4.51 12.72
CA ALA A 54 -7.64 -4.91 12.91
C ALA A 54 -6.77 -3.73 13.38
N ALA A 55 -6.90 -2.55 12.76
CA ALA A 55 -6.15 -1.36 13.17
C ALA A 55 -6.49 -0.93 14.60
N THR A 56 -7.78 -0.91 14.95
CA THR A 56 -8.24 -0.59 16.32
C THR A 56 -7.67 -1.58 17.34
N ALA A 57 -7.74 -2.89 17.05
CA ALA A 57 -7.22 -3.91 17.95
C ALA A 57 -5.69 -3.83 18.10
N LEU A 58 -4.96 -3.60 17.01
CA LEU A 58 -3.50 -3.43 17.04
C LEU A 58 -3.07 -2.19 17.82
N ASN A 59 -3.80 -1.08 17.70
CA ASN A 59 -3.49 0.14 18.46
C ASN A 59 -3.48 -0.09 19.97
N LEU A 60 -4.37 -0.95 20.49
CA LEU A 60 -4.39 -1.32 21.92
C LEU A 60 -3.10 -2.01 22.39
N GLY A 61 -2.42 -2.73 21.50
CA GLY A 61 -1.18 -3.45 21.81
C GLY A 61 0.10 -2.75 21.33
N THR A 62 -0.02 -1.62 20.63
CA THR A 62 1.11 -0.92 19.99
C THR A 62 1.25 0.53 20.42
N ASP A 63 0.46 0.98 21.40
CA ASP A 63 0.42 2.37 21.86
C ASP A 63 0.08 3.34 20.72
N ASP A 64 -0.99 3.05 19.97
CA ASP A 64 -1.46 3.85 18.83
C ASP A 64 -0.45 4.00 17.67
N ARG A 65 0.46 3.03 17.50
CA ARG A 65 1.49 3.04 16.43
C ARG A 65 1.10 2.22 15.19
N THR A 66 -0.18 2.25 14.80
CA THR A 66 -0.69 1.59 13.59
C THR A 66 -1.17 2.60 12.55
N ALA A 67 -0.54 2.58 11.37
CA ALA A 67 -1.04 3.25 10.18
C ALA A 67 -2.17 2.43 9.52
N LEU A 68 -3.09 3.12 8.85
CA LEU A 68 -4.22 2.50 8.14
C LEU A 68 -4.31 3.06 6.72
N ILE A 69 -4.29 2.19 5.71
CA ILE A 69 -4.62 2.55 4.32
C ILE A 69 -5.90 1.81 3.93
N SER A 70 -7.01 2.53 3.83
CA SER A 70 -8.33 1.95 3.54
C SER A 70 -9.05 2.67 2.40
N THR A 71 -10.16 2.11 1.94
CA THR A 71 -11.04 2.73 0.94
C THR A 71 -11.63 4.06 1.42
N LEU A 72 -11.88 4.21 2.72
CA LEU A 72 -12.48 5.44 3.27
C LEU A 72 -11.41 6.51 3.49
N ASN A 73 -10.43 6.20 4.34
CA ASN A 73 -9.40 7.13 4.73
C ASN A 73 -8.04 6.44 4.82
N THR A 74 -6.99 7.24 4.69
CA THR A 74 -5.63 6.89 5.03
C THR A 74 -5.25 7.65 6.30
N SER A 75 -4.69 6.94 7.28
CA SER A 75 -4.15 7.47 8.53
C SER A 75 -2.67 7.09 8.61
N LEU A 76 -1.79 8.07 8.70
CA LEU A 76 -0.33 7.87 8.73
C LEU A 76 0.26 8.17 10.12
N GLY A 77 -0.57 8.20 11.16
CA GLY A 77 -0.15 8.54 12.52
C GLY A 77 -0.12 10.04 12.81
N LYS A 78 0.00 10.40 14.09
CA LYS A 78 0.09 11.81 14.58
C LYS A 78 -1.03 12.74 14.07
N GLY A 79 -2.23 12.22 13.87
CA GLY A 79 -3.40 12.99 13.39
C GLY A 79 -3.41 13.26 11.88
N ASP A 80 -2.44 12.73 11.12
CA ASP A 80 -2.42 12.80 9.67
C ASP A 80 -3.42 11.81 9.08
N VAL A 81 -4.64 12.30 8.85
CA VAL A 81 -5.76 11.54 8.31
C VAL A 81 -6.37 12.27 7.13
N PHE A 82 -6.49 11.59 6.00
CA PHE A 82 -7.08 12.16 4.78
C PHE A 82 -7.92 11.13 4.02
N LYS A 83 -8.85 11.64 3.21
CA LYS A 83 -9.73 10.80 2.39
C LYS A 83 -8.92 10.08 1.31
N SER A 84 -9.12 8.77 1.19
CA SER A 84 -8.41 7.96 0.20
C SER A 84 -8.95 8.21 -1.21
N LYS A 85 -8.04 8.33 -2.18
CA LYS A 85 -8.40 8.42 -3.62
C LYS A 85 -8.65 7.04 -4.24
N LEU A 86 -7.94 6.02 -3.76
CA LEU A 86 -8.02 4.63 -4.19
C LEU A 86 -8.03 3.74 -2.96
N THR A 87 -8.68 2.56 -3.03
CA THR A 87 -8.58 1.53 -1.98
C THR A 87 -7.13 1.12 -1.72
N THR A 88 -6.32 1.05 -2.79
CA THR A 88 -4.88 0.79 -2.72
C THR A 88 -4.17 1.82 -3.60
N PRO A 89 -3.32 2.70 -3.04
CA PRO A 89 -2.62 3.75 -3.78
C PRO A 89 -1.71 3.21 -4.89
N GLU A 90 -1.40 4.05 -5.88
CA GLU A 90 -0.32 3.78 -6.85
C GLU A 90 1.02 3.65 -6.13
N SER A 91 1.97 2.90 -6.69
CA SER A 91 3.23 2.56 -6.00
C SER A 91 3.98 3.77 -5.44
N LEU A 92 4.13 4.84 -6.23
CA LEU A 92 4.87 6.03 -5.77
C LEU A 92 4.20 6.68 -4.54
N ASP A 93 2.88 6.80 -4.56
CA ASP A 93 2.12 7.33 -3.41
C ASP A 93 2.14 6.37 -2.24
N LEU A 94 2.00 5.06 -2.49
CA LEU A 94 2.06 4.03 -1.46
C LEU A 94 3.36 4.14 -0.67
N PHE A 95 4.52 4.06 -1.33
CA PHE A 95 5.80 4.10 -0.62
C PHE A 95 6.10 5.47 0.02
N ARG A 96 5.58 6.57 -0.55
CA ARG A 96 5.60 7.89 0.12
C ARG A 96 4.83 7.85 1.44
N TYR A 97 3.63 7.28 1.44
CA TYR A 97 2.81 7.13 2.64
C TYR A 97 3.46 6.23 3.68
N LEU A 98 4.09 5.13 3.26
CA LEU A 98 4.83 4.26 4.17
C LEU A 98 5.97 5.02 4.86
N ARG A 99 6.77 5.77 4.09
CA ARG A 99 7.85 6.61 4.65
C ARG A 99 7.32 7.61 5.67
N GLN A 100 6.25 8.31 5.31
CA GLN A 100 5.61 9.29 6.20
C GLN A 100 5.05 8.64 7.47
N ALA A 101 4.47 7.43 7.38
CA ALA A 101 4.03 6.69 8.55
C ALA A 101 5.20 6.32 9.48
N VAL A 102 6.32 5.86 8.92
CA VAL A 102 7.52 5.56 9.71
C VAL A 102 8.09 6.83 10.35
N ASP A 103 8.13 7.94 9.64
CA ASP A 103 8.58 9.25 10.17
C ASP A 103 7.64 9.77 11.28
N ASN A 104 6.37 9.40 11.21
CA ASN A 104 5.38 9.64 12.27
C ASN A 104 5.51 8.66 13.46
N GLY A 105 6.44 7.70 13.42
CA GLY A 105 6.70 6.74 14.48
C GLY A 105 5.76 5.53 14.47
N MET A 106 5.05 5.29 13.37
CA MET A 106 4.24 4.09 13.20
C MET A 106 5.16 2.88 13.01
N THR A 107 4.77 1.74 13.57
CA THR A 107 5.51 0.48 13.49
C THR A 107 4.71 -0.62 12.80
N HIS A 108 3.40 -0.42 12.67
CA HIS A 108 2.47 -1.35 12.04
C HIS A 108 1.69 -0.66 10.93
N LEU A 109 1.33 -1.43 9.91
CA LEU A 109 0.45 -1.00 8.84
C LEU A 109 -0.68 -2.02 8.71
N VAL A 110 -1.92 -1.56 8.69
CA VAL A 110 -3.05 -2.32 8.18
C VAL A 110 -3.48 -1.70 6.87
N MET A 111 -3.60 -2.50 5.81
CA MET A 111 -4.04 -1.98 4.52
C MET A 111 -5.02 -2.89 3.78
N GLU A 112 -5.96 -2.26 3.07
CA GLU A 112 -6.77 -2.93 2.08
C GLU A 112 -5.96 -3.16 0.80
N VAL A 113 -5.95 -4.40 0.31
CA VAL A 113 -5.28 -4.80 -0.92
C VAL A 113 -6.33 -5.26 -1.93
N SER A 114 -6.66 -4.39 -2.89
CA SER A 114 -7.62 -4.72 -3.95
C SER A 114 -7.02 -5.70 -4.95
N SER A 115 -7.85 -6.52 -5.61
CA SER A 115 -7.40 -7.39 -6.71
C SER A 115 -6.70 -6.59 -7.82
N GLN A 116 -7.23 -5.40 -8.14
CA GLN A 116 -6.63 -4.48 -9.11
C GLN A 116 -5.20 -4.07 -8.74
N SER A 117 -4.90 -3.93 -7.44
CA SER A 117 -3.55 -3.55 -7.00
C SER A 117 -2.51 -4.65 -7.25
N TYR A 118 -2.91 -5.92 -7.18
CA TYR A 118 -2.07 -7.04 -7.59
C TYR A 118 -1.92 -7.10 -9.11
N LEU A 119 -3.00 -6.89 -9.87
CA LEU A 119 -2.95 -6.89 -11.34
C LEU A 119 -2.06 -5.78 -11.90
N LEU A 120 -2.00 -4.64 -11.22
CA LEU A 120 -1.18 -3.47 -11.59
C LEU A 120 0.17 -3.43 -10.84
N ASP A 121 0.57 -4.53 -10.18
CA ASP A 121 1.85 -4.64 -9.46
C ASP A 121 2.12 -3.50 -8.44
N ARG A 122 1.08 -2.82 -7.92
CA ARG A 122 1.23 -1.63 -7.07
C ARG A 122 1.97 -1.90 -5.77
N VAL A 123 1.71 -3.07 -5.20
CA VAL A 123 2.27 -3.57 -3.94
C VAL A 123 3.46 -4.51 -4.16
N TYR A 124 4.02 -4.59 -5.38
CA TYR A 124 5.00 -5.62 -5.76
C TYR A 124 6.23 -5.67 -4.86
N SER A 125 6.73 -4.52 -4.40
CA SER A 125 7.90 -4.44 -3.52
C SER A 125 7.55 -4.37 -2.02
N LEU A 126 6.27 -4.50 -1.65
CA LEU A 126 5.83 -4.44 -0.27
C LEU A 126 5.81 -5.85 0.34
N HIS A 127 6.50 -6.02 1.47
CA HIS A 127 6.50 -7.26 2.22
C HIS A 127 5.38 -7.25 3.27
N PHE A 128 4.45 -8.20 3.16
CA PHE A 128 3.42 -8.41 4.16
C PHE A 128 3.87 -9.44 5.19
N GLY A 129 3.78 -9.09 6.47
CA GLY A 129 3.92 -10.04 7.57
C GLY A 129 2.70 -10.95 7.68
N ILE A 130 1.51 -10.43 7.36
CA ILE A 130 0.25 -11.17 7.37
C ILE A 130 -0.58 -10.83 6.14
N GLY A 131 -1.04 -11.86 5.43
CA GLY A 131 -2.05 -11.76 4.39
C GLY A 131 -3.38 -12.34 4.88
N VAL A 132 -4.45 -11.55 4.80
CA VAL A 132 -5.80 -11.96 5.21
C VAL A 132 -6.69 -12.03 3.98
N PHE A 133 -7.27 -13.20 3.74
CA PHE A 133 -8.31 -13.41 2.74
C PHE A 133 -9.67 -13.53 3.42
N LEU A 134 -10.66 -12.76 2.97
CA LEU A 134 -12.01 -12.78 3.55
C LEU A 134 -12.97 -13.69 2.78
N ASN A 135 -13.18 -13.38 1.51
CA ASN A 135 -14.13 -14.08 0.65
C ASN A 135 -13.85 -13.74 -0.81
N ILE A 136 -14.34 -14.60 -1.68
CA ILE A 136 -14.46 -14.33 -3.12
C ILE A 136 -15.91 -14.62 -3.50
N SER A 137 -16.55 -13.65 -4.14
CA SER A 137 -17.85 -13.82 -4.78
C SER A 137 -17.78 -13.24 -6.18
N SER A 138 -18.69 -13.67 -7.06
CA SER A 138 -18.84 -13.10 -8.40
C SER A 138 -19.14 -11.61 -8.30
N ASP A 139 -18.07 -10.81 -8.36
CA ASP A 139 -18.06 -9.37 -8.43
C ASP A 139 -16.71 -9.01 -9.05
N HIS A 140 -16.72 -8.32 -10.18
CA HIS A 140 -15.61 -8.12 -11.12
C HIS A 140 -15.31 -9.28 -12.09
N VAL A 141 -16.35 -9.92 -12.65
CA VAL A 141 -16.27 -10.38 -14.05
C VAL A 141 -16.53 -9.14 -14.91
N GLY A 142 -15.46 -8.42 -15.23
CA GLY A 142 -15.43 -7.37 -16.25
C GLY A 142 -14.59 -7.87 -17.41
#